data_AF-A0AAV2T9Q5-F1
#
_entry.id   AF-A0AAV2T9Q5-F1
#
_cell.length_a   1.000
_cell.length_b   1.000
_cell.length_c   1.000
_cell.angle_alpha   90.00
_cell.angle_beta   90.00
_cell.angle_gamma   90.00
#
_symmetry.space_group_name_H-M   'P 1'
#
loop_
_entity.id
_entity.type
_entity.pdbx_description
1 polymer ?
#
loop_
_entity_poly.entity_id
_entity_poly.type
_entity_poly.pdbx_seq_one_letter_code
_entity_poly.pdbx_strand_id
1 'polypeptide(L)'
;AEKLLDQVILDALAYYHDLLIDGHRQAWDTCLILIVTHLIRLAPDARFHRHAACLYPAVCDLVAMAGGVSPEVAALMRLFLLRCSGFFLPPKQIPNAKRPVDPVGTNAVE
;
A
#
# COMPACT_ATOMS: atom_id res chain seq x y z
N ALA A 1 -12.33 5.31 18.41
CA ALA A 1 -11.42 6.31 17.81
C ALA A 1 -10.90 5.85 16.46
N GLU A 2 -10.20 4.71 16.37
CA GLU A 2 -9.55 4.26 15.13
C GLU A 2 -10.48 4.01 13.93
N LYS A 3 -11.67 3.43 14.13
CA LYS A 3 -12.68 3.27 13.05
C LYS A 3 -13.25 4.59 12.53
N LEU A 4 -13.28 5.61 13.39
CA LEU A 4 -13.82 6.93 13.02
C LEU A 4 -12.84 7.63 12.08
N LEU A 5 -11.53 7.45 12.32
CA LEU A 5 -10.47 7.95 11.46
C LEU A 5 -10.58 7.35 10.05
N ASP A 6 -10.79 6.03 9.93
CA ASP A 6 -10.97 5.37 8.63
C ASP A 6 -12.15 5.94 7.86
N GLN A 7 -13.29 6.12 8.53
CA GLN A 7 -14.50 6.67 7.91
C GLN A 7 -14.29 8.10 7.43
N VAL A 8 -13.67 8.96 8.25
CA VAL A 8 -13.37 10.35 7.85
C VAL A 8 -12.43 10.40 6.64
N ILE A 9 -11.46 9.49 6.57
CA ILE A 9 -10.54 9.41 5.43
C ILE A 9 -11.27 8.89 4.19
N LEU A 10 -12.11 7.86 4.32
CA LEU A 10 -12.93 7.35 3.21
C LEU A 10 -13.87 8.43 2.67
N ASP A 11 -14.54 9.17 3.56
CA ASP A 11 -15.43 10.27 3.20
C ASP A 11 -14.65 11.40 2.50
N ALA A 12 -13.44 11.72 2.97
CA ALA A 12 -12.58 12.72 2.33
C ALA A 12 -12.11 12.27 0.93
N LEU A 13 -11.78 10.98 0.76
CA LEU A 13 -11.41 10.40 -0.53
C LEU A 13 -12.60 10.39 -1.49
N ALA A 14 -13.79 10.01 -1.03
CA ALA A 14 -15.02 10.04 -1.81
C ALA A 14 -15.40 11.47 -2.22
N TYR A 15 -15.29 12.43 -1.31
CA TYR A 15 -15.52 13.84 -1.62
C TYR A 15 -14.55 14.35 -2.69
N TYR A 16 -13.26 14.03 -2.58
CA TYR A 16 -12.30 14.40 -3.60
C TYR A 16 -12.53 13.68 -4.93
N HIS A 17 -13.08 12.47 -4.90
CA HIS A 17 -13.46 11.75 -6.11
C HIS A 17 -14.55 12.49 -6.89
N ASP A 18 -15.59 12.94 -6.19
CA ASP A 18 -16.74 13.62 -6.80
C ASP A 18 -16.48 15.08 -7.19
N LEU A 19 -15.32 15.63 -6.83
CA LEU A 19 -14.93 16.98 -7.24
C LEU A 19 -14.66 17.02 -8.75
N LEU A 20 -15.58 17.61 -9.51
CA LEU A 20 -15.47 17.77 -10.97
C LEU A 20 -14.73 19.05 -11.38
N ILE A 21 -14.47 19.96 -10.44
CA ILE A 21 -13.87 21.27 -10.72
C ILE A 21 -12.39 21.25 -10.31
N ASP A 22 -11.50 21.44 -11.29
CA ASP A 22 -10.04 21.40 -11.11
C ASP A 22 -9.52 22.39 -10.07
N GLY A 23 -10.11 23.60 -10.00
CA GLY A 23 -9.73 24.62 -9.02
C GLY A 23 -10.00 24.22 -7.58
N HIS A 24 -11.05 23.42 -7.33
CA HIS A 24 -11.31 22.87 -6.01
C HIS A 24 -10.42 21.66 -5.72
N ARG A 25 -10.08 20.84 -6.72
CA ARG A 25 -9.13 19.73 -6.55
C ARG A 25 -7.78 20.23 -6.08
N GLN A 26 -7.25 21.26 -6.72
CA GLN A 26 -5.94 21.82 -6.40
C GLN A 26 -5.85 22.36 -4.97
N ALA A 27 -6.94 22.91 -4.42
CA ALA A 27 -7.00 23.33 -3.02
C ALA A 27 -6.99 22.15 -2.03
N TRP A 28 -7.51 20.99 -2.45
CA TRP A 28 -7.57 19.78 -1.63
C TRP A 28 -6.32 18.90 -1.75
N ASP A 29 -5.47 19.11 -2.76
CA ASP A 29 -4.24 18.33 -2.96
C ASP A 29 -3.34 18.36 -1.71
N THR A 30 -3.13 19.52 -1.09
CA THR A 30 -2.33 19.62 0.14
C THR A 30 -2.95 18.84 1.31
N CYS A 31 -4.28 18.87 1.43
CA CYS A 31 -4.99 18.11 2.46
C CYS A 31 -4.85 16.60 2.23
N LEU A 32 -4.99 16.14 1.00
CA LEU A 32 -4.78 14.73 0.62
C LEU A 32 -3.36 14.28 0.87
N ILE A 33 -2.37 15.09 0.49
CA ILE A 33 -0.96 14.82 0.75
C ILE A 33 -0.73 14.58 2.23
N LEU A 34 -1.28 15.45 3.11
CA LEU A 34 -1.14 15.31 4.55
C LEU A 34 -1.83 14.05 5.08
N ILE A 35 -3.05 13.76 4.62
CA ILE A 35 -3.83 12.57 5.03
C ILE A 35 -3.07 11.29 4.63
N VAL A 36 -2.66 11.18 3.37
CA VAL A 36 -1.96 9.99 2.85
C VAL A 36 -0.58 9.86 3.49
N THR A 37 0.15 10.95 3.70
CA THR A 37 1.44 10.93 4.40
C THR A 37 1.28 10.47 5.84
N HIS A 38 0.24 10.93 6.54
CA HIS A 38 -0.04 10.49 7.90
C HIS A 38 -0.36 9.00 7.96
N LEU A 39 -1.15 8.49 7.00
CA LEU A 39 -1.42 7.05 6.86
C LEU A 39 -0.15 6.24 6.63
N ILE A 40 0.72 6.66 5.70
CA ILE A 40 1.98 5.95 5.38
C ILE A 40 2.94 5.95 6.58
N ARG A 41 2.96 7.03 7.36
CA ARG A 41 3.83 7.18 8.53
C ARG A 41 3.29 6.52 9.80
N LEU A 42 2.04 6.05 9.78
CA LEU A 42 1.45 5.35 10.93
C LEU A 42 2.20 4.04 11.18
N ALA A 43 2.49 3.76 12.46
CA ALA A 43 3.35 2.64 12.85
C ALA A 43 2.76 1.26 12.43
N PRO A 44 3.60 0.29 12.05
CA PRO A 44 3.17 -1.00 11.51
C PRO A 44 2.77 -1.96 12.63
N ASP A 45 1.64 -1.70 13.27
CA ASP A 45 0.97 -2.66 14.15
C ASP A 45 -0.09 -3.45 13.36
N ALA A 46 -0.57 -4.58 13.91
CA ALA A 46 -1.66 -5.37 13.32
C ALA A 46 -2.94 -4.55 13.00
N ARG A 47 -3.13 -3.41 13.67
CA ARG A 47 -4.17 -2.40 13.37
C ARG A 47 -3.99 -1.72 12.00
N PHE A 48 -2.76 -1.44 11.58
CA PHE A 48 -2.50 -0.85 10.27
C PHE A 48 -2.97 -1.76 9.13
N HIS A 49 -2.86 -3.09 9.25
CA HIS A 49 -3.38 -4.00 8.24
C HIS A 49 -4.89 -3.91 8.07
N ARG A 50 -5.62 -3.78 9.18
CA ARG A 50 -7.08 -3.66 9.14
C ARG A 50 -7.50 -2.35 8.45
N HIS A 51 -6.86 -1.25 8.82
CA HIS A 51 -7.08 0.07 8.24
C HIS A 51 -6.71 0.09 6.76
N ALA A 52 -5.53 -0.42 6.41
CA ALA A 52 -5.05 -0.50 5.04
C ALA A 52 -5.98 -1.34 4.15
N ALA A 53 -6.46 -2.49 4.63
CA ALA A 53 -7.40 -3.32 3.86
C ALA A 53 -8.74 -2.62 3.59
N CYS A 54 -9.22 -1.78 4.53
CA CYS A 54 -10.44 -1.01 4.35
C CYS A 54 -10.27 0.19 3.42
N LEU A 55 -9.11 0.85 3.47
CA LEU A 55 -8.79 2.04 2.68
C LEU A 55 -8.32 1.70 1.25
N TYR A 56 -7.82 0.48 1.03
CA TYR A 56 -7.26 0.05 -0.24
C TYR A 56 -8.20 0.23 -1.45
N PRO A 57 -9.50 -0.12 -1.39
CA PRO A 57 -10.41 0.07 -2.52
C PRO A 57 -10.56 1.55 -2.91
N ALA A 58 -10.80 2.42 -1.92
CA ALA A 58 -10.98 3.86 -2.17
C ALA A 58 -9.72 4.52 -2.75
N VAL A 59 -8.53 4.07 -2.32
CA VAL A 59 -7.26 4.53 -2.90
C VAL A 59 -7.10 4.04 -4.34
N CYS A 60 -7.47 2.79 -4.65
CA CYS A 60 -7.45 2.27 -6.01
C CYS A 60 -8.38 3.04 -6.95
N ASP A 61 -9.58 3.41 -6.48
CA ASP A 61 -10.54 4.21 -7.25
C ASP A 61 -9.96 5.60 -7.58
N LEU A 62 -9.26 6.24 -6.64
CA LEU A 62 -8.54 7.48 -6.93
C LEU A 62 -7.38 7.29 -7.91
N VAL A 63 -6.63 6.18 -7.83
CA VAL A 63 -5.53 5.89 -8.76
C VAL A 63 -6.06 5.73 -10.20
N ALA A 64 -7.25 5.17 -10.39
CA ALA A 64 -7.89 5.10 -11.69
C ALA A 64 -8.19 6.50 -12.28
N MET A 65 -8.41 7.50 -11.42
CA MET A 65 -8.59 8.91 -11.82
C MET A 65 -7.29 9.74 -11.85
N ALA A 66 -6.12 9.13 -11.60
CA ALA A 66 -4.86 9.86 -11.44
C ALA A 66 -4.41 10.63 -12.70
N GLY A 67 -5.07 10.45 -13.85
CA GLY A 67 -4.84 11.24 -15.06
C GLY A 67 -5.23 12.72 -14.93
N GLY A 68 -6.08 13.09 -13.96
CA GLY A 68 -6.52 14.48 -13.70
C GLY A 68 -6.08 15.04 -12.35
N VAL A 69 -5.20 14.35 -11.62
CA VAL A 69 -4.76 14.68 -10.26
C VAL A 69 -3.30 15.11 -10.27
N SER A 70 -2.91 15.98 -9.32
CA SER A 70 -1.52 16.41 -9.16
C SER A 70 -0.55 15.21 -9.04
N PRO A 71 0.63 15.29 -9.69
CA PRO A 71 1.61 14.21 -9.65
C PRO A 71 2.07 13.86 -8.23
N GLU A 72 2.01 14.81 -7.29
CA GLU A 72 2.39 14.61 -5.89
C GLU A 72 1.42 13.66 -5.16
N VAL A 73 0.12 13.85 -5.35
CA VAL A 73 -0.92 12.99 -4.78
C VAL A 73 -0.80 11.58 -5.36
N ALA A 74 -0.62 11.48 -6.68
CA ALA A 74 -0.43 10.19 -7.35
C ALA A 74 0.81 9.43 -6.83
N ALA A 75 1.90 10.13 -6.53
CA ALA A 75 3.11 9.52 -5.96
C ALA A 75 2.85 8.95 -4.56
N LEU A 76 2.13 9.68 -3.70
CA LEU A 76 1.78 9.23 -2.35
C LEU A 76 0.82 8.04 -2.37
N MET A 77 -0.16 8.04 -3.27
CA MET A 77 -1.05 6.88 -3.45
C MET A 77 -0.26 5.64 -3.87
N ARG A 78 0.70 5.77 -4.80
CA ARG A 78 1.60 4.67 -5.16
C ARG A 78 2.43 4.17 -3.99
N LEU A 79 2.98 5.08 -3.18
CA LEU A 79 3.73 4.73 -1.96
C LEU A 79 2.87 3.95 -0.97
N PHE A 80 1.61 4.36 -0.77
CA PHE A 80 0.66 3.66 0.09
C PHE A 80 0.36 2.24 -0.44
N LEU A 81 0.07 2.09 -1.74
CA LEU A 81 -0.16 0.78 -2.35
C LEU A 81 1.07 -0.13 -2.24
N LEU A 82 2.28 0.41 -2.46
CA LEU A 82 3.53 -0.33 -2.35
C LEU A 82 3.77 -0.78 -0.90
N ARG A 83 3.46 0.08 0.07
CA ARG A 83 3.50 -0.25 1.50
C ARG A 83 2.56 -1.41 1.85
N CYS A 84 1.37 -1.44 1.25
CA CYS A 84 0.39 -2.53 1.41
C CYS A 84 0.85 -3.83 0.72
N SER A 85 1.53 -3.73 -0.43
CA SER A 85 2.00 -4.91 -1.17
C SER A 85 2.97 -5.78 -0.39
N GLY A 86 3.74 -5.21 0.55
CA GLY A 86 4.62 -5.96 1.45
C GLY A 86 3.90 -6.89 2.43
N PHE A 87 2.58 -6.71 2.61
CA PHE A 87 1.73 -7.59 3.41
C PHE A 87 0.98 -8.63 2.58
N PHE A 88 0.45 -8.21 1.43
CA PHE A 88 -0.37 -9.06 0.58
C PHE A 88 0.45 -10.02 -0.29
N LEU A 89 1.70 -9.68 -0.60
CA LEU A 89 2.55 -10.54 -1.40
C LEU A 89 3.25 -11.55 -0.49
N PRO A 90 3.09 -12.87 -0.72
CA PRO A 90 3.89 -13.86 0.00
C PRO A 90 5.38 -13.56 -0.23
N PRO A 91 6.24 -13.75 0.79
CA PRO A 91 7.66 -13.50 0.64
C PRO A 91 8.16 -14.28 -0.58
N LYS A 92 8.84 -13.59 -1.50
CA LYS A 92 9.49 -14.24 -2.64
C LYS A 92 10.45 -15.28 -2.07
N GLN A 93 10.08 -16.56 -2.12
CA GLN A 93 10.99 -17.64 -1.78
C GLN A 93 12.12 -17.59 -2.79
N ILE A 94 13.27 -17.04 -2.37
CA ILE A 94 14.52 -17.20 -3.09
C ILE A 94 14.85 -18.69 -2.97
N PRO A 95 14.89 -19.49 -4.06
CA PRO A 95 15.25 -20.88 -3.96
C PRO A 95 16.68 -20.96 -3.43
N ASN A 96 16.83 -21.42 -2.19
CA ASN A 96 18.12 -21.61 -1.55
C ASN A 96 18.87 -22.72 -2.29
N ALA A 97 19.78 -22.34 -3.19
CA ALA A 97 20.67 -23.24 -3.89
C ALA A 97 21.81 -23.71 -2.98
N LYS A 98 21.51 -24.55 -1.99
CA LYS A 98 22.49 -25.41 -1.31
C LYS A 98 21.83 -26.73 -0.94
N ARG A 99 21.87 -27.70 -1.86
CA ARG A 99 21.84 -29.11 -1.45
C ARG A 99 23.25 -29.46 -0.95
N PRO A 100 23.44 -29.89 0.30
CA PRO A 100 24.67 -30.56 0.67
C PRO A 100 24.74 -31.87 -0.12
N VAL A 101 25.85 -32.10 -0.82
CA VAL A 101 26.15 -33.41 -1.42
C VAL A 101 26.75 -34.24 -0.29
N ASP A 102 26.09 -35.35 0.05
CA ASP A 102 26.60 -36.29 1.04
C ASP A 102 27.83 -37.00 0.43
N PRO A 103 28.92 -37.24 1.18
CA PRO A 103 30.01 -38.08 0.68
C PRO A 103 29.49 -39.52 0.62
N VAL A 104 29.25 -40.04 -0.59
CA VAL A 104 28.93 -41.45 -0.77
C VAL A 104 30.16 -42.26 -0.38
N GLY A 105 30.01 -43.03 0.70
CA GLY A 105 31.04 -43.89 1.23
C GLY A 105 31.45 -44.95 0.23
N THR A 106 32.75 -44.98 -0.04
CA THR A 106 33.53 -46.16 -0.39
C THR A 106 33.09 -47.34 0.49
N ASN A 107 32.81 -48.52 -0.10
CA ASN A 107 33.38 -49.82 0.31
C ASN A 107 32.73 -51.04 -0.38
N ALA A 108 33.57 -52.08 -0.52
CA ALA A 108 33.35 -53.48 -0.93
C ALA A 108 33.18 -53.69 -2.45
N VAL A 109 34.13 -54.22 -3.25
CA VAL A 109 34.99 -55.42 -3.12
C VAL A 109 34.33 -56.60 -2.41
N GLU A 110 33.64 -57.44 -3.19
CA GLU A 110 33.88 -58.89 -3.28
C GLU A 110 33.27 -59.46 -4.57
#